data_AF-W2LKD3-F1
#
_entry.id   AF-W2LKD3-F1
#
_cell.length_a   1.000
_cell.length_b   1.000
_cell.length_c   1.000
_cell.angle_alpha   90.00
_cell.angle_beta   90.00
_cell.angle_gamma   90.00
#
_symmetry.space_group_name_H-M   'P 1'
#
loop_
_entity.id
_entity.type
_entity.pdbx_description
1 polymer ?
#
loop_
_entity_poly.entity_id
_entity_poly.type
_entity_poly.pdbx_seq_one_letter_code
_entity_poly.pdbx_strand_id
1 'polypeptide(L)'
;MEMMPSIERFIVIVQRTVEAGYTGYAKYLYDMVAPIQKAYPDKFKLYTTKESKQLYIHSKLVIVDDVYVSLGSANWNRRSMTSDTEIGINIVDTELVQSPDNITVNKLARNFRIQKFMEATKLTYDKLDAMTFLEACDALEAAAHDDGTSIIEPYSVEDQAHFDFVPDALRQIVDPDVEEN
;
A
#
# COMPACT_ATOMS: atom_id res chain seq x y z
N MET A 1 -2.72 -10.26 12.40
CA MET A 1 -1.26 -10.37 12.66
C MET A 1 -0.72 -11.78 12.47
N GLU A 2 -1.54 -12.83 12.58
CA GLU A 2 -1.12 -14.25 12.50
C GLU A 2 -0.36 -14.65 11.23
N MET A 3 -0.63 -14.00 10.09
CA MET A 3 0.04 -14.30 8.82
C MET A 3 1.41 -13.62 8.65
N MET A 4 1.74 -12.60 9.45
CA MET A 4 2.98 -11.84 9.27
C MET A 4 4.28 -12.66 9.39
N PRO A 5 4.36 -13.71 10.23
CA PRO A 5 5.51 -14.61 10.23
C PRO A 5 5.80 -15.24 8.85
N SER A 6 4.79 -15.57 8.05
CA SER A 6 4.96 -16.20 6.72
C SER A 6 5.13 -15.21 5.57
N ILE A 7 4.78 -13.93 5.75
CA ILE A 7 4.96 -12.88 4.73
C ILE A 7 6.43 -12.48 4.65
N GLU A 8 7.00 -12.39 3.45
CA GLU A 8 8.38 -11.91 3.25
C GLU A 8 8.48 -10.38 3.24
N ARG A 9 7.57 -9.72 2.51
CA ARG A 9 7.43 -8.26 2.43
C ARG A 9 5.96 -7.87 2.31
N PHE A 10 5.57 -6.83 3.03
CA PHE A 10 4.28 -6.17 2.90
C PHE A 10 4.52 -4.68 2.64
N ILE A 11 4.35 -4.28 1.39
CA ILE A 11 4.58 -2.90 0.95
C ILE A 11 3.24 -2.21 0.76
N VAL A 12 3.14 -0.99 1.29
CA VAL A 12 1.97 -0.13 1.09
C VAL A 12 2.46 1.25 0.65
N ILE A 13 1.95 1.74 -0.48
CA ILE A 13 2.16 3.11 -0.94
C ILE A 13 0.82 3.83 -0.81
N VAL A 14 0.70 4.73 0.16
CA VAL A 14 -0.56 5.36 0.52
C VAL A 14 -0.57 6.84 0.19
N GLN A 15 -1.77 7.38 -0.01
CA GLN A 15 -1.97 8.81 0.03
C GLN A 15 -1.69 9.31 1.44
N ARG A 16 -0.72 10.23 1.57
CA ARG A 16 -0.54 11.01 2.80
C ARG A 16 -1.86 11.60 3.27
N THR A 17 -2.15 11.48 4.56
CA THR A 17 -3.28 12.16 5.17
C THR A 17 -3.06 13.66 5.05
N VAL A 18 -3.90 14.34 4.27
CA VAL A 18 -3.98 15.80 4.35
C VAL A 18 -4.46 16.15 5.75
N GLU A 19 -3.81 17.12 6.40
CA GLU A 19 -4.09 17.64 7.75
C GLU A 19 -5.46 18.34 7.86
N ALA A 20 -6.50 17.76 7.28
CA ALA A 20 -7.86 18.03 7.69
C ALA A 20 -8.05 17.38 9.08
N GLY A 21 -7.45 17.98 10.11
CA GLY A 21 -7.47 17.51 11.51
C GLY A 21 -8.87 17.34 12.10
N TYR A 22 -9.90 17.76 11.36
CA TYR A 22 -11.32 17.63 11.67
C TYR A 22 -11.97 16.32 11.18
N THR A 23 -11.25 15.43 10.48
CA THR A 23 -11.84 14.21 9.91
C THR A 23 -11.55 12.92 10.69
N GLY A 24 -10.53 12.92 11.56
CA GLY A 24 -10.10 11.72 12.29
C GLY A 24 -9.35 10.68 11.44
N TYR A 25 -9.20 10.87 10.12
CA TYR A 25 -8.53 9.90 9.24
C TYR A 25 -7.10 9.58 9.65
N ALA A 26 -6.34 10.57 10.13
CA ALA A 26 -4.98 10.34 10.64
C ALA A 26 -4.97 9.38 11.83
N LYS A 27 -5.96 9.47 12.72
CA LYS A 27 -6.13 8.52 13.83
C LYS A 27 -6.48 7.12 13.32
N TYR A 28 -7.42 6.98 12.39
CA TYR A 28 -7.81 5.65 11.90
C TYR A 28 -6.68 4.97 11.14
N LEU A 29 -5.93 5.73 10.34
CA LEU A 29 -4.71 5.22 9.71
C LEU A 29 -3.70 4.78 10.77
N TYR A 30 -3.49 5.58 11.82
CA TYR A 30 -2.64 5.21 12.94
C TYR A 30 -3.10 3.91 13.62
N ASP A 31 -4.37 3.81 14.03
CA ASP A 31 -4.93 2.63 14.72
C ASP A 31 -4.76 1.35 13.87
N MET A 32 -4.92 1.46 12.55
CA MET A 32 -4.75 0.34 11.62
C MET A 32 -3.28 -0.04 11.40
N VAL A 33 -2.39 0.95 11.27
CA VAL A 33 -1.02 0.73 10.77
C VAL A 33 -0.01 0.61 11.90
N ALA A 34 -0.16 1.34 13.00
CA ALA A 34 0.81 1.35 14.09
C ALA A 34 1.12 -0.05 14.68
N PRO A 35 0.13 -0.95 14.88
CA PRO A 35 0.41 -2.28 15.41
C PRO A 35 1.34 -3.10 14.50
N ILE A 36 1.13 -3.07 13.18
CA ILE A 36 1.93 -3.85 12.22
C ILE A 36 3.29 -3.20 11.95
N GLN A 37 3.32 -1.86 11.85
CA GLN A 37 4.55 -1.09 11.71
C GLN A 37 5.51 -1.35 12.87
N LYS A 38 5.02 -1.38 14.11
CA LYS A 38 5.84 -1.63 15.30
C LYS A 38 6.30 -3.08 15.41
N ALA A 39 5.44 -4.04 15.08
CA ALA A 39 5.75 -5.46 15.26
C ALA A 39 6.65 -6.05 14.17
N TYR A 40 6.60 -5.50 12.94
CA TYR A 40 7.31 -6.04 11.78
C TYR A 40 7.98 -4.97 10.91
N PRO A 41 8.83 -4.08 11.46
CA PRO A 41 9.43 -2.95 10.71
C PRO A 41 10.33 -3.38 9.54
N ASP A 42 10.85 -4.60 9.57
CA ASP A 42 11.68 -5.16 8.49
C ASP A 42 10.85 -5.71 7.33
N LYS A 43 9.60 -6.11 7.59
CA LYS A 43 8.70 -6.72 6.58
C LYS A 43 7.68 -5.72 6.06
N PHE A 44 7.11 -4.91 6.96
CA PHE A 44 6.13 -3.89 6.62
C PHE A 44 6.82 -2.59 6.25
N LYS A 45 6.61 -2.15 5.01
CA LYS A 45 7.13 -0.87 4.51
C LYS A 45 5.97 0.00 4.05
N LEU A 46 5.96 1.23 4.54
CA LEU A 46 4.94 2.22 4.21
C LEU A 46 5.63 3.40 3.53
N TYR A 47 5.08 3.81 2.39
CA TYR A 47 5.57 4.93 1.60
C TYR A 47 4.43 5.87 1.22
N THR A 48 4.77 7.10 0.87
CA THR A 48 3.87 8.07 0.22
C THR A 48 4.60 8.71 -0.95
N THR A 49 3.89 9.46 -1.80
CA THR A 49 4.56 10.34 -2.77
C THR A 49 5.20 11.54 -2.09
N LYS A 50 6.38 11.94 -2.57
CA LYS A 50 7.06 13.18 -2.21
C LYS A 50 6.16 14.39 -2.44
N GLU A 51 6.08 15.29 -1.45
CA GLU A 51 5.27 16.51 -1.55
C GLU A 51 5.61 17.37 -2.76
N SER A 52 6.90 17.46 -3.10
CA SER A 52 7.41 18.25 -4.24
C SER A 52 6.86 17.78 -5.59
N LYS A 53 6.34 16.55 -5.68
CA LYS A 53 5.73 16.00 -6.89
C LYS A 53 4.27 16.42 -7.05
N GLN A 54 3.61 16.89 -5.98
CA GLN A 54 2.19 17.27 -5.97
C GLN A 54 1.27 16.18 -6.56
N LEU A 55 1.61 14.91 -6.29
CA LEU A 55 0.86 13.76 -6.76
C LEU A 55 -0.14 13.31 -5.69
N TYR A 56 -1.31 12.88 -6.15
CA TYR A 56 -2.35 12.33 -5.30
C TYR A 56 -2.60 10.87 -5.66
N ILE A 57 -2.46 9.98 -4.67
CA ILE A 57 -2.69 8.54 -4.85
C ILE A 57 -4.19 8.28 -4.67
N HIS A 58 -4.90 8.16 -5.80
CA HIS A 58 -6.31 7.76 -5.82
C HIS A 58 -6.50 6.27 -6.19
N SER A 59 -5.43 5.52 -6.41
CA SER A 59 -5.47 4.10 -6.74
C SER A 59 -6.01 3.26 -5.60
N LYS A 60 -6.80 2.24 -5.94
CA LYS A 60 -7.18 1.16 -5.02
C LYS A 60 -6.83 -0.17 -5.68
N LEU A 61 -5.66 -0.67 -5.30
CA LEU A 61 -4.95 -1.74 -5.99
C LEU A 61 -4.26 -2.63 -4.97
N VAL A 62 -4.37 -3.94 -5.17
CA VAL A 62 -3.59 -4.95 -4.44
C VAL A 62 -2.96 -5.90 -5.43
N ILE A 63 -1.68 -6.23 -5.21
CA ILE A 63 -0.97 -7.30 -5.91
C ILE A 63 -0.47 -8.27 -4.85
N VAL A 64 -0.67 -9.57 -5.07
CA VAL A 64 -0.21 -10.63 -4.16
C VAL A 64 0.62 -11.64 -4.95
N ASP A 65 1.85 -11.86 -4.49
CA ASP A 65 2.79 -12.91 -4.92
C ASP A 65 3.07 -12.98 -6.43
N ASP A 66 2.89 -11.87 -7.17
CA ASP A 66 2.88 -11.87 -8.64
C ASP A 66 1.91 -12.92 -9.23
N VAL A 67 0.81 -13.24 -8.53
CA VAL A 67 -0.24 -14.20 -8.94
C VAL A 67 -1.60 -13.52 -9.06
N TYR A 68 -1.92 -12.61 -8.14
CA TYR A 68 -3.23 -12.00 -8.04
C TYR A 68 -3.15 -10.49 -8.14
N VAL A 69 -4.05 -9.88 -8.92
CA VAL A 69 -4.24 -8.42 -8.97
C VAL A 69 -5.71 -8.10 -8.70
N SER A 70 -5.96 -7.24 -7.72
CA SER A 70 -7.28 -6.64 -7.51
C SER A 70 -7.23 -5.15 -7.82
N LEU A 71 -8.13 -4.68 -8.66
CA LEU A 71 -8.25 -3.28 -9.05
C LEU A 71 -9.72 -2.87 -8.99
N GLY A 72 -10.03 -1.74 -8.34
CA GLY A 72 -11.41 -1.29 -8.24
C GLY A 72 -11.58 0.11 -7.68
N SER A 73 -12.82 0.42 -7.28
CA SER A 73 -13.19 1.69 -6.64
C SER A 73 -13.08 1.64 -5.11
N ALA A 74 -13.14 0.44 -4.52
CA ALA A 74 -13.17 0.24 -3.07
C ALA A 74 -11.88 0.70 -2.38
N ASN A 75 -11.97 1.71 -1.50
CA ASN A 75 -10.88 2.10 -0.61
C ASN A 75 -10.61 1.01 0.43
N TRP A 76 -9.40 1.01 0.99
CA TRP A 76 -9.06 0.14 2.12
C TRP A 76 -9.55 0.75 3.44
N ASN A 77 -10.86 0.88 3.58
CA ASN A 77 -11.54 1.35 4.77
C ASN A 77 -12.83 0.55 4.95
N ARG A 78 -13.51 0.72 6.09
CA ARG A 78 -14.71 -0.06 6.37
C ARG A 78 -15.86 0.30 5.44
N ARG A 79 -16.00 1.58 5.13
CA ARG A 79 -17.07 2.15 4.32
C ARG A 79 -17.13 1.50 2.94
N SER A 80 -16.01 1.45 2.21
CA SER A 80 -15.94 0.80 0.90
C SER A 80 -16.08 -0.72 1.00
N MET A 81 -15.70 -1.33 2.12
CA MET A 81 -15.79 -2.79 2.30
C MET A 81 -17.16 -3.28 2.79
N THR A 82 -18.09 -2.37 3.14
CA THR A 82 -19.37 -2.75 3.76
C THR A 82 -20.58 -1.99 3.26
N SER A 83 -20.45 -0.69 2.98
CA SER A 83 -21.59 0.23 2.89
C SER A 83 -21.70 0.93 1.54
N ASP A 84 -20.58 1.43 1.00
CA ASP A 84 -20.59 2.07 -0.32
C ASP A 84 -20.81 1.01 -1.41
N THR A 85 -21.48 1.40 -2.49
CA THR A 85 -21.58 0.55 -3.69
C THR A 85 -20.27 0.65 -4.45
N GLU A 86 -19.51 -0.44 -4.47
CA GLU A 86 -18.20 -0.52 -5.11
C GLU A 86 -18.20 -1.52 -6.27
N ILE A 87 -17.25 -1.33 -7.20
CA ILE A 87 -16.98 -2.29 -8.27
C ILE A 87 -15.47 -2.52 -8.40
N GLY A 88 -15.10 -3.76 -8.68
CA GLY A 88 -13.71 -4.13 -8.89
C GLY A 88 -13.59 -5.38 -9.75
N ILE A 89 -12.38 -5.59 -10.24
CA ILE A 89 -11.99 -6.79 -10.97
C ILE A 89 -10.83 -7.46 -10.24
N ASN A 90 -10.89 -8.78 -10.20
CA ASN A 90 -9.86 -9.62 -9.64
C ASN A 90 -9.31 -10.48 -10.77
N ILE A 91 -8.00 -10.38 -11.00
CA ILE A 91 -7.32 -10.98 -12.14
C ILE A 91 -6.36 -12.04 -11.62
N VAL A 92 -6.57 -13.27 -12.08
CA VAL A 92 -5.62 -14.36 -12.00
C VAL A 92 -5.35 -14.76 -13.45
N ASP A 93 -4.16 -14.41 -13.93
CA ASP A 93 -3.75 -14.71 -15.30
C ASP A 93 -3.47 -16.20 -15.47
N THR A 94 -3.55 -16.67 -16.70
CA THR A 94 -3.16 -18.02 -17.09
C THR A 94 -1.82 -18.08 -17.80
N GLU A 95 -1.31 -16.93 -18.28
CA GLU A 95 0.04 -16.86 -18.86
C GLU A 95 1.09 -16.80 -17.74
N LEU A 96 2.03 -17.74 -17.78
CA LEU A 96 3.05 -17.91 -16.75
C LEU A 96 4.45 -17.54 -17.26
N VAL A 97 5.29 -17.04 -16.36
CA VAL A 97 6.71 -16.75 -16.60
C VAL A 97 7.55 -17.20 -15.41
N GLN A 98 8.83 -17.50 -15.64
CA GLN A 98 9.79 -17.71 -14.56
C GLN A 98 10.34 -16.37 -14.06
N SER A 99 10.28 -16.14 -12.75
CA SER A 99 10.92 -14.99 -12.11
C SER A 99 12.42 -15.24 -11.88
N PRO A 100 13.22 -14.20 -11.62
CA PRO A 100 14.61 -14.33 -11.14
C PRO A 100 14.75 -15.10 -9.82
N ASP A 101 13.67 -15.21 -9.03
CA ASP A 101 13.59 -16.05 -7.83
C ASP A 101 13.49 -17.55 -8.16
N ASN A 102 13.49 -17.93 -9.44
CA ASN A 102 13.23 -19.29 -9.95
C ASN A 102 11.83 -19.82 -9.59
N ILE A 103 10.85 -18.93 -9.45
CA ILE A 103 9.46 -19.27 -9.16
C ILE A 103 8.60 -18.93 -10.38
N THR A 104 7.65 -19.81 -10.70
CA THR A 104 6.71 -19.59 -11.79
C THR A 104 5.55 -18.74 -11.28
N VAL A 105 5.33 -17.60 -11.94
CA VAL A 105 4.36 -16.58 -11.53
C VAL A 105 3.50 -16.14 -12.72
N ASN A 106 2.44 -15.38 -12.45
CA ASN A 106 1.57 -14.84 -13.49
C ASN A 106 2.24 -13.66 -14.19
N LYS A 107 2.29 -13.71 -15.52
CA LYS A 107 2.95 -12.70 -16.35
C LYS A 107 2.33 -11.33 -16.16
N LEU A 108 1.00 -11.23 -16.21
CA LEU A 108 0.32 -9.94 -16.02
C LEU A 108 0.62 -9.33 -14.64
N ALA A 109 0.48 -10.12 -13.58
CA ALA A 109 0.67 -9.63 -12.21
C ALA A 109 2.11 -9.16 -11.97
N ARG A 110 3.10 -9.97 -12.39
CA ARG A 110 4.52 -9.61 -12.35
C ARG A 110 4.81 -8.31 -13.11
N ASN A 111 4.39 -8.25 -14.37
CA ASN A 111 4.65 -7.07 -15.22
C ASN A 111 4.02 -5.82 -14.62
N PHE A 112 2.82 -5.93 -14.06
CA PHE A 112 2.13 -4.81 -13.45
C PHE A 112 2.86 -4.31 -12.20
N ARG A 113 3.34 -5.21 -11.33
CA ARG A 113 4.18 -4.86 -10.18
C ARG A 113 5.47 -4.18 -10.60
N ILE A 114 6.17 -4.69 -11.62
CA ILE A 114 7.38 -4.05 -12.16
C ILE A 114 7.09 -2.63 -12.65
N GLN A 115 5.98 -2.42 -13.37
CA GLN A 115 5.60 -1.08 -13.83
C GLN A 115 5.29 -0.13 -12.69
N LYS A 116 4.65 -0.59 -11.60
CA LYS A 116 4.44 0.22 -10.39
C LYS A 116 5.77 0.57 -9.72
N PHE A 117 6.72 -0.37 -9.66
CA PHE A 117 8.05 -0.12 -9.10
C PHE A 117 8.86 0.83 -10.00
N MET A 118 8.75 0.72 -11.32
CA MET A 118 9.36 1.67 -12.28
C MET A 118 8.80 3.07 -12.07
N GLU A 119 7.48 3.20 -11.89
CA GLU A 119 6.85 4.49 -11.62
C GLU A 119 7.39 5.11 -10.32
N ALA A 120 7.48 4.31 -9.26
CA ALA A 120 7.94 4.69 -7.92
C ALA A 120 9.42 5.10 -7.91
N THR A 121 10.28 4.25 -8.48
CA THR A 121 11.75 4.34 -8.39
C THR A 121 12.40 5.13 -9.54
N LYS A 122 11.72 5.27 -10.67
CA LYS A 122 12.27 5.73 -11.96
C LYS A 122 13.38 4.85 -12.56
N LEU A 123 13.61 3.65 -12.03
CA LEU A 123 14.44 2.65 -12.68
C LEU A 123 13.76 2.10 -13.93
N THR A 124 14.53 1.61 -14.90
CA THR A 124 13.98 1.01 -16.13
C THR A 124 13.30 -0.33 -15.83
N TYR A 125 12.35 -0.71 -16.69
CA TYR A 125 11.69 -2.01 -16.64
C TYR A 125 12.71 -3.16 -16.59
N ASP A 126 13.64 -3.22 -17.54
CA ASP A 126 14.63 -4.31 -17.64
C ASP A 126 15.49 -4.45 -16.39
N LYS A 127 15.83 -3.32 -15.74
CA LYS A 127 16.60 -3.34 -14.49
C LYS A 127 15.80 -3.98 -13.35
N LEU A 128 14.51 -3.66 -13.24
CA LEU A 128 13.62 -4.20 -12.22
C LEU A 128 13.19 -5.63 -12.52
N ASP A 129 13.05 -6.00 -13.80
CA ASP A 129 12.69 -7.36 -14.21
C ASP A 129 13.83 -8.35 -13.97
N ALA A 130 15.08 -7.88 -14.05
CA ALA A 130 16.26 -8.69 -13.73
C ALA A 130 16.45 -8.95 -12.22
N MET A 131 15.73 -8.25 -11.34
CA MET A 131 15.84 -8.38 -9.89
C MET A 131 14.94 -9.50 -9.34
N THR A 132 15.43 -10.19 -8.32
CA THR A 132 14.59 -10.95 -7.38
C THR A 132 13.56 -10.03 -6.72
N PHE A 133 12.50 -10.59 -6.16
CA PHE A 133 11.49 -9.77 -5.49
C PHE A 133 12.08 -8.94 -4.35
N LEU A 134 12.97 -9.53 -3.53
CA LEU A 134 13.58 -8.83 -2.40
C LEU A 134 14.56 -7.74 -2.87
N GLU A 135 15.37 -7.98 -3.90
CA GLU A 135 16.23 -6.93 -4.48
C GLU A 135 15.41 -5.76 -5.03
N ALA A 136 14.27 -6.04 -5.67
CA ALA A 136 13.36 -4.99 -6.14
C ALA A 136 12.73 -4.20 -4.98
N CYS A 137 12.43 -4.86 -3.85
CA CYS A 137 11.96 -4.19 -2.63
C CYS A 137 13.06 -3.31 -2.01
N ASP A 138 14.30 -3.79 -1.98
CA ASP A 138 15.44 -3.01 -1.48
C ASP A 138 15.73 -1.81 -2.39
N ALA A 139 15.55 -1.96 -3.71
CA ALA A 139 15.62 -0.85 -4.66
C ALA A 139 14.49 0.17 -4.44
N LEU A 140 13.29 -0.29 -4.06
CA LEU A 140 12.17 0.58 -3.70
C LEU A 140 12.47 1.38 -2.43
N GLU A 141 12.99 0.72 -1.38
CA GLU A 141 13.42 1.37 -0.14
C GLU A 141 14.52 2.41 -0.43
N ALA A 142 15.57 2.03 -1.17
CA ALA A 142 16.65 2.94 -1.54
C ALA A 142 16.14 4.15 -2.32
N ALA A 143 15.18 3.96 -3.23
CA ALA A 143 14.56 5.06 -3.97
C ALA A 143 13.70 5.96 -3.08
N ALA A 144 13.06 5.42 -2.03
CA ALA A 144 12.31 6.24 -1.10
C ALA A 144 13.22 7.22 -0.33
N HIS A 145 14.43 6.78 0.05
CA HIS A 145 15.42 7.61 0.74
C HIS A 145 16.33 8.44 -0.18
N ASP A 146 16.15 8.35 -1.50
CA ASP A 146 16.92 9.14 -2.47
C ASP A 146 16.43 10.60 -2.52
N ASP A 147 17.34 11.57 -2.53
CA ASP A 147 17.02 12.99 -2.78
C ASP A 147 16.80 13.29 -4.28
N GLY A 148 17.04 12.30 -5.14
CA GLY A 148 16.96 12.39 -6.59
C GLY A 148 15.56 12.24 -7.19
N THR A 149 15.43 11.31 -8.13
CA THR A 149 14.35 11.35 -9.16
C THR A 149 13.12 10.53 -8.83
N SER A 150 13.18 9.67 -7.81
CA SER A 150 12.03 8.87 -7.35
C SER A 150 10.82 9.74 -7.02
N ILE A 151 9.63 9.12 -7.03
CA ILE A 151 8.39 9.83 -6.68
C ILE A 151 7.94 9.57 -5.25
N ILE A 152 8.48 8.54 -4.60
CA ILE A 152 8.08 8.12 -3.26
C ILE A 152 9.08 8.55 -2.20
N GLU A 153 8.63 8.60 -0.95
CA GLU A 153 9.42 8.79 0.27
C GLU A 153 8.88 7.87 1.38
N PRO A 154 9.68 7.56 2.41
CA PRO A 154 9.22 6.79 3.56
C PRO A 154 8.05 7.50 4.23
N TYR A 155 7.08 6.72 4.68
CA TYR A 155 5.97 7.22 5.45
C TYR A 155 5.81 6.38 6.71
N SER A 156 5.44 7.02 7.81
CA SER A 156 5.18 6.33 9.07
C SER A 156 4.05 7.02 9.79
N VAL A 157 3.28 6.22 10.54
CA VAL A 157 2.30 6.76 11.46
C VAL A 157 2.92 6.90 12.84
N GLU A 158 2.63 8.02 13.48
CA GLU A 158 3.04 8.32 14.84
C GLU A 158 1.82 8.68 15.67
N ASP A 159 1.89 8.38 16.96
CA ASP A 159 0.83 8.74 17.89
C ASP A 159 0.83 10.26 18.07
N GLN A 160 -0.36 10.84 18.16
CA GLN A 160 -0.52 12.28 18.35
C GLN A 160 -1.49 12.54 19.48
N ALA A 161 -1.14 13.44 20.39
CA ALA A 161 -1.94 13.74 21.58
C ALA A 161 -3.40 14.12 21.29
N HIS A 162 -3.70 14.62 20.09
CA HIS A 162 -5.06 14.97 19.69
C HIS A 162 -5.92 13.75 19.32
N PHE A 163 -5.33 12.57 19.08
CA PHE A 163 -6.05 11.33 18.76
C PHE A 163 -6.95 10.88 19.92
N ASP A 164 -6.56 11.13 21.16
CA ASP A 164 -7.37 10.83 22.36
C ASP A 164 -8.70 11.60 22.41
N PHE A 165 -8.79 12.70 21.65
CA PHE A 165 -9.96 13.57 21.63
C PHE A 165 -10.82 13.40 20.37
N VAL A 166 -10.46 12.48 19.47
CA VAL A 166 -11.25 12.17 18.27
C VAL A 166 -12.49 11.36 18.69
N PRO A 167 -13.71 11.91 18.60
CA PRO A 167 -14.89 11.20 19.07
C PRO A 167 -15.29 10.05 18.13
N ASP A 168 -15.79 8.94 18.68
CA ASP A 168 -16.31 7.83 17.87
C ASP A 168 -17.46 8.25 16.93
N ALA A 169 -18.24 9.27 17.31
CA ALA A 169 -19.27 9.83 16.44
C ALA A 169 -18.70 10.36 15.12
N LEU A 170 -17.47 10.89 15.13
CA LEU A 170 -16.80 11.32 13.90
C LEU A 170 -16.44 10.11 13.03
N ARG A 171 -16.02 8.99 13.62
CA ARG A 171 -15.78 7.72 12.91
C ARG A 171 -17.02 7.28 12.18
N GLN A 172 -18.17 7.29 12.86
CA GLN A 172 -19.44 6.88 12.26
C GLN A 172 -19.89 7.77 11.09
N ILE A 173 -19.42 9.02 11.02
CA ILE A 173 -19.70 9.91 9.89
C ILE A 173 -18.79 9.62 8.69
N VAL A 174 -17.50 9.36 8.93
CA VAL A 174 -16.50 9.24 7.85
C VAL A 174 -16.26 7.81 7.38
N ASP A 175 -16.31 6.83 8.29
CA ASP A 175 -16.09 5.40 8.07
C ASP A 175 -17.10 4.57 8.90
N PRO A 176 -18.41 4.63 8.56
CA PRO A 176 -19.50 4.05 9.35
C PRO A 176 -19.36 2.55 9.58
N ASP A 177 -19.84 2.12 10.75
CA ASP A 177 -20.15 0.73 11.03
C ASP A 177 -21.61 0.41 10.66
N VAL A 178 -21.86 -0.78 10.11
CA VAL A 178 -23.21 -1.32 10.08
C VAL A 178 -23.47 -1.85 11.49
N GLU A 179 -24.30 -1.17 12.28
CA GLU A 179 -24.73 -1.74 13.56
C GLU A 179 -25.36 -3.11 13.29
N GLU A 180 -24.76 -4.18 13.85
CA GLU A 180 -25.42 -5.47 13.96
C GLU A 180 -26.66 -5.25 14.83
N ASN A 181 -27.84 -5.29 14.20
CA ASN A 181 -29.11 -5.45 14.92
C ASN A 181 -29.24 -6.86 15.49
#